data_AF-A0ABD6QTL4-F1
#
_entry.id   AF-A0ABD6QTL4-F1
#
_cell.length_a   1.000
_cell.length_b   1.000
_cell.length_c   1.000
_cell.angle_alpha   90.00
_cell.angle_beta   90.00
_cell.angle_gamma   90.00
#
_symmetry.space_group_name_H-M   'P 1'
#
loop_
_entity.id
_entity.type
_entity.pdbx_description
1 polymer ?
#
loop_
_entity_poly.entity_id
_entity_poly.type
_entity_poly.pdbx_seq_one_letter_code
_entity_poly.pdbx_strand_id
1 'polypeptide(L)'
;MASAFAIVCSAISACGSEGGSASPSEPPPSTDAAAIAPVATFKHQRADEPIENLVASGSHCFDASAEAVAAQLRAAAWVEKDNAEKRRALDEKGILMPYGYPFYVGDVERTDNETCYIVDDSGLL
;
A
#
# COMPACT_ATOMS: atom_id res chain seq x y z
N MET A 1 -33.81 -24.03 -7.42
CA MET A 1 -32.62 -24.89 -7.27
C MET A 1 -32.28 -25.50 -8.63
N ALA A 2 -31.21 -25.04 -9.26
CA ALA A 2 -30.56 -25.61 -10.44
C ALA A 2 -29.15 -24.95 -10.49
N SER A 3 -28.13 -25.64 -9.98
CA SER A 3 -27.20 -26.51 -10.71
C SER A 3 -26.05 -25.77 -11.41
N ALA A 4 -24.90 -25.86 -10.72
CA ALA A 4 -23.51 -25.98 -11.14
C ALA A 4 -23.13 -25.81 -12.63
N PHE A 5 -22.09 -24.99 -12.85
CA PHE A 5 -21.19 -25.10 -13.99
C PHE A 5 -19.78 -25.42 -13.49
N ALA A 6 -19.31 -26.63 -13.78
CA ALA A 6 -17.92 -27.04 -13.65
C ALA A 6 -17.22 -26.79 -14.99
N ILE A 7 -16.08 -26.09 -14.98
CA ILE A 7 -15.22 -25.95 -16.16
C ILE A 7 -14.08 -26.96 -16.05
N VAL A 8 -14.08 -27.88 -17.01
CA VAL A 8 -13.13 -28.97 -17.22
C VAL A 8 -11.84 -28.42 -17.82
N CYS A 9 -10.70 -28.66 -17.17
CA CYS A 9 -9.37 -28.49 -17.75
C CYS A 9 -9.11 -29.59 -18.79
N SER A 10 -8.70 -29.22 -20.00
CA SER A 10 -8.18 -30.17 -20.99
C SER A 10 -7.23 -29.47 -21.94
N ALA A 11 -5.95 -29.85 -21.87
CA ALA A 11 -5.07 -29.95 -23.04
C ALA A 11 -3.77 -30.67 -22.62
N ILE A 12 -3.75 -31.99 -22.77
CA ILE A 12 -2.51 -32.78 -22.83
C ILE A 12 -2.27 -33.00 -24.32
N SER A 13 -1.19 -32.43 -24.87
CA SER A 13 -0.78 -32.68 -26.27
C SER A 13 0.69 -33.06 -26.34
N ALA A 14 0.87 -34.36 -26.53
CA ALA A 14 1.63 -35.03 -27.59
C ALA A 14 3.17 -34.93 -27.68
N CYS A 15 3.73 -36.13 -27.92
CA CYS A 15 4.95 -36.48 -28.68
C CYS A 15 6.31 -36.02 -28.11
N GLY A 16 7.36 -36.83 -28.01
CA GLY A 16 7.71 -38.06 -28.71
C GLY A 16 9.05 -37.88 -29.43
N SER A 17 10.02 -38.72 -29.05
CA SER A 17 11.22 -39.15 -29.79
C SER A 17 12.55 -38.38 -29.69
N GLU A 18 13.57 -39.22 -29.55
CA GLU A 18 14.98 -39.01 -29.27
C GLU A 18 15.80 -38.65 -30.52
N GLY A 19 16.96 -38.00 -30.33
CA GLY A 19 18.07 -38.06 -31.27
C GLY A 19 18.81 -36.72 -31.50
N GLY A 20 20.11 -36.68 -31.16
CA GLY A 20 21.03 -35.69 -31.73
C GLY A 20 22.15 -35.21 -30.81
N SER A 21 23.31 -35.90 -30.84
CA SER A 21 24.58 -35.41 -30.31
C SER A 21 25.03 -34.10 -30.97
N ALA A 22 25.45 -33.11 -30.19
CA ALA A 22 26.51 -32.16 -30.56
C ALA A 22 27.04 -31.38 -29.34
N SER A 23 28.37 -31.39 -29.20
CA SER A 23 29.33 -30.52 -28.47
C SER A 23 28.94 -29.68 -27.24
N PRO A 24 29.81 -29.64 -26.21
CA PRO A 24 29.70 -28.68 -25.11
C PRO A 24 30.11 -27.28 -25.58
N SER A 25 29.13 -26.40 -25.79
CA SER A 25 29.39 -24.95 -25.90
C SER A 25 29.28 -24.32 -24.52
N GLU A 26 30.36 -23.66 -24.10
CA GLU A 26 30.43 -22.81 -22.90
C GLU A 26 29.21 -21.89 -22.78
N PRO A 27 28.69 -21.66 -21.55
CA PRO A 27 27.67 -20.65 -21.34
C PRO A 27 28.27 -19.26 -21.58
N PRO A 28 27.62 -18.38 -22.36
CA PRO A 28 28.07 -16.99 -22.49
C PRO A 28 27.95 -16.30 -21.11
N PRO A 29 28.93 -15.47 -20.71
CA PRO A 29 28.77 -14.64 -19.53
C PRO A 29 27.79 -13.53 -19.88
N SER A 30 26.59 -13.52 -19.31
CA SER A 30 25.70 -12.39 -19.54
C SER A 30 24.73 -12.14 -18.41
N THR A 31 25.05 -11.03 -17.75
CA THR A 31 24.18 -10.05 -17.11
C THR A 31 23.64 -10.44 -15.75
N ASP A 32 24.28 -9.87 -14.72
CA ASP A 32 23.70 -9.61 -13.40
C ASP A 32 22.24 -9.19 -13.56
N ALA A 33 21.34 -10.12 -13.28
CA ALA A 33 19.91 -9.87 -13.28
C ALA A 33 19.60 -8.99 -12.08
N ALA A 34 19.26 -7.73 -12.38
CA ALA A 34 18.52 -6.76 -11.59
C ALA A 34 18.82 -6.78 -10.08
N ALA A 35 19.56 -5.76 -9.63
CA ALA A 35 19.48 -5.32 -8.24
C ALA A 35 18.00 -5.22 -7.86
N ILE A 36 17.54 -6.17 -7.04
CA ILE A 36 16.24 -6.12 -6.41
C ILE A 36 16.25 -4.81 -5.64
N ALA A 37 15.48 -3.82 -6.11
CA ALA A 37 15.27 -2.60 -5.37
C ALA A 37 14.90 -3.01 -3.94
N PRO A 38 15.48 -2.40 -2.89
CA PRO A 38 15.15 -2.79 -1.53
C PRO A 38 13.63 -2.72 -1.41
N VAL A 39 13.01 -3.87 -1.16
CA VAL A 39 11.61 -3.95 -0.74
C VAL A 39 11.55 -2.96 0.40
N ALA A 40 10.75 -1.89 0.25
CA ALA A 40 10.57 -0.93 1.33
C ALA A 40 10.12 -1.75 2.53
N THR A 41 11.00 -1.96 3.50
CA THR A 41 10.65 -2.57 4.77
C THR A 41 9.72 -1.58 5.42
N PHE A 42 8.41 -1.77 5.23
CA PHE A 42 7.38 -1.08 5.97
C PHE A 42 7.65 -1.41 7.45
N LYS A 43 8.13 -0.41 8.18
CA LYS A 43 8.29 -0.56 9.62
C LYS A 43 6.91 -0.42 10.22
N HIS A 44 6.39 -1.50 10.81
CA HIS A 44 5.15 -1.42 11.56
C HIS A 44 5.29 -0.39 12.68
N GLN A 45 4.33 0.51 12.73
CA GLN A 45 4.25 1.57 13.71
C GLN A 45 3.54 1.06 14.96
N ARG A 46 3.65 1.82 16.06
CA ARG A 46 2.82 1.60 17.25
C ARG A 46 1.72 2.63 17.37
N ALA A 47 0.59 2.22 17.93
CA ALA A 47 -0.55 3.12 18.11
C ALA A 47 -0.27 4.29 19.05
N ASP A 48 0.76 4.22 19.90
CA ASP A 48 1.20 5.26 20.83
C ASP A 48 2.34 6.13 20.29
N GLU A 49 2.70 5.98 19.00
CA GLU A 49 3.72 6.84 18.40
C GLU A 49 3.36 8.33 18.48
N PRO A 50 4.37 9.22 18.42
CA PRO A 50 4.16 10.66 18.32
C PRO A 50 3.17 11.00 17.22
N ILE A 51 2.31 12.00 17.47
CA ILE A 51 1.22 12.30 16.54
C ILE A 51 1.77 12.75 15.17
N GLU A 52 2.92 13.42 15.15
CA GLU A 52 3.63 13.86 13.96
C GLU A 52 4.01 12.69 13.05
N ASN A 53 4.29 11.51 13.63
CA ASN A 53 4.57 10.29 12.88
C ASN A 53 3.30 9.65 12.34
N LEU A 54 2.18 9.76 13.06
CA LEU A 54 0.89 9.15 12.71
C LEU A 54 0.10 9.97 11.68
N VAL A 55 0.45 11.24 11.47
CA VAL A 55 -0.18 12.15 10.49
C VAL A 55 0.75 12.51 9.33
N ALA A 56 1.95 11.92 9.28
CA ALA A 56 2.85 12.08 8.13
C ALA A 56 2.18 11.53 6.86
N SER A 57 2.32 12.18 5.72
CA SER A 57 1.72 11.66 4.48
C SER A 57 2.27 10.27 4.12
N GLY A 58 1.36 9.36 3.76
CA GLY A 58 1.68 7.98 3.37
C GLY A 58 0.84 6.93 4.09
N SER A 59 1.29 5.67 3.98
CA SER A 59 0.64 4.52 4.62
C SER A 59 1.22 4.27 6.01
N HIS A 60 0.34 4.03 6.99
CA HIS A 60 0.67 3.70 8.36
C HIS A 60 0.15 2.30 8.67
N CYS A 61 1.06 1.34 8.79
CA CYS A 61 0.74 -0.07 8.95
C CYS A 61 1.11 -0.57 10.36
N PHE A 62 0.27 -1.45 10.89
CA PHE A 62 0.34 -1.99 12.25
C PHE A 62 0.14 -3.51 12.22
N ASP A 63 0.76 -4.19 13.19
CA ASP A 63 0.61 -5.64 13.36
C ASP A 63 -0.82 -6.02 13.77
N ALA A 64 -1.43 -5.22 14.66
CA ALA A 64 -2.76 -5.48 15.21
C ALA A 64 -3.82 -4.50 14.69
N SER A 65 -5.01 -5.01 14.36
CA SER A 65 -6.11 -4.17 13.88
C SER A 65 -6.59 -3.15 14.91
N ALA A 66 -6.58 -3.51 16.19
CA ALA A 66 -6.93 -2.59 17.27
C ALA A 66 -5.93 -1.43 17.38
N GLU A 67 -4.65 -1.68 17.12
CA GLU A 67 -3.61 -0.64 17.10
C GLU A 67 -3.80 0.29 15.90
N ALA A 68 -4.06 -0.27 14.71
CA ALA A 68 -4.36 0.52 13.52
C ALA A 68 -5.55 1.46 13.72
N VAL A 69 -6.65 0.95 14.30
CA VAL A 69 -7.84 1.77 14.59
C VAL A 69 -7.54 2.84 15.64
N ALA A 70 -6.83 2.50 16.71
CA ALA A 70 -6.48 3.48 17.74
C ALA A 70 -5.59 4.60 17.18
N ALA A 71 -4.60 4.26 16.35
CA ALA A 71 -3.75 5.22 15.66
C ALA A 71 -4.53 6.08 14.67
N GLN A 72 -5.39 5.46 13.85
CA GLN A 72 -6.24 6.13 12.86
C GLN A 72 -7.15 7.17 13.53
N LEU A 73 -7.78 6.84 14.66
CA LEU A 73 -8.64 7.77 15.38
C LEU A 73 -7.86 8.97 15.94
N ARG A 74 -6.64 8.74 16.44
CA ARG A 74 -5.76 9.83 16.90
C ARG A 74 -5.36 10.74 15.74
N ALA A 75 -4.93 10.15 14.62
CA ALA A 75 -4.53 10.87 13.43
C ALA A 75 -5.70 11.69 12.86
N ALA A 76 -6.89 11.08 12.72
CA ALA A 76 -8.09 11.72 12.21
C ALA A 76 -8.50 12.93 13.06
N ALA A 77 -8.53 12.77 14.40
CA ALA A 77 -8.85 13.87 15.30
C ALA A 77 -7.85 15.03 15.21
N TRP A 78 -6.57 14.73 15.03
CA TRP A 78 -5.55 15.76 14.85
C TRP A 78 -5.70 16.48 13.51
N VAL A 79 -5.85 15.73 12.41
CA VAL A 79 -6.01 16.26 11.06
C VAL A 79 -7.27 17.11 10.93
N GLU A 80 -8.40 16.68 11.51
CA GLU A 80 -9.63 17.46 11.53
C GLU A 80 -9.42 18.82 12.21
N LYS A 81 -8.75 18.82 13.37
CA LYS A 81 -8.43 20.05 14.10
C LYS A 81 -7.51 20.96 13.30
N ASP A 82 -6.42 20.43 12.75
CA ASP A 82 -5.44 21.21 11.97
C ASP A 82 -6.07 21.83 10.72
N ASN A 83 -6.85 21.04 9.97
CA ASN A 83 -7.60 21.53 8.82
C ASN A 83 -8.58 22.64 9.20
N ALA A 84 -9.29 22.51 10.33
CA ALA A 84 -10.23 23.51 10.81
C ALA A 84 -9.53 24.82 11.23
N GLU A 85 -8.42 24.72 11.98
CA GLU A 85 -7.61 25.87 12.39
C GLU A 85 -7.03 26.60 11.19
N LYS A 86 -6.50 25.85 10.22
CA LYS A 86 -5.94 26.42 8.99
C LYS A 86 -7.02 27.08 8.13
N ARG A 87 -8.16 26.42 7.94
CA ARG A 87 -9.29 26.99 7.21
C ARG A 87 -9.75 28.30 7.84
N ARG A 88 -9.98 28.33 9.16
CA ARG A 88 -10.35 29.55 9.88
C ARG A 88 -9.35 30.69 9.67
N ALA A 89 -8.06 30.40 9.78
CA ALA A 89 -7.00 31.41 9.61
C ALA A 89 -6.89 31.95 8.17
N LEU A 90 -7.32 31.18 7.17
CA LEU A 90 -7.36 31.59 5.77
C LEU A 90 -8.64 32.35 5.43
N ASP A 91 -9.78 31.92 5.98
CA ASP A 91 -11.08 32.58 5.83
C ASP A 91 -11.04 34.02 6.37
N GLU A 92 -10.41 34.23 7.54
CA GLU A 92 -10.18 35.56 8.12
C GLU A 92 -9.39 36.50 7.19
N LYS A 93 -8.59 35.95 6.29
CA LYS A 93 -7.76 36.69 5.33
C LYS A 93 -8.38 36.75 3.94
N GLY A 94 -9.50 36.07 3.70
CA GLY A 94 -10.10 35.92 2.37
C GLY A 94 -9.20 35.16 1.38
N ILE A 95 -8.35 34.26 1.87
CA ILE A 95 -7.39 33.48 1.07
C ILE A 95 -7.95 32.07 0.87
N LEU A 96 -7.79 31.52 -0.34
CA LEU A 96 -8.16 30.13 -0.62
C LEU A 96 -7.20 29.13 0.05
N MET A 97 -7.69 27.93 0.33
CA MET A 97 -6.87 26.84 0.83
C MET A 97 -5.74 26.52 -0.15
N PRO A 98 -4.47 26.43 0.31
CA PRO A 98 -3.35 26.12 -0.56
C PRO A 98 -3.43 24.67 -1.07
N TYR A 99 -2.74 24.41 -2.18
CA TYR A 99 -2.54 23.05 -2.68
C TYR A 99 -1.92 22.14 -1.60
N GLY A 100 -2.32 20.88 -1.60
CA GLY A 100 -1.95 19.89 -0.60
C GLY A 100 -2.70 19.99 0.73
N TYR A 101 -3.84 20.69 0.73
CA TYR A 101 -4.80 20.71 1.83
C TYR A 101 -6.22 20.61 1.27
N PRO A 102 -7.18 20.11 2.07
CA PRO A 102 -7.00 19.59 3.42
C PRO A 102 -6.38 18.18 3.42
N PHE A 103 -5.76 17.78 4.53
CA PHE A 103 -5.35 16.39 4.72
C PHE A 103 -6.54 15.53 5.10
N TYR A 104 -6.47 14.25 4.78
CA TYR A 104 -7.48 13.24 5.08
C TYR A 104 -6.80 12.01 5.66
N VAL A 105 -7.51 11.34 6.56
CA VAL A 105 -7.11 10.05 7.12
C VAL A 105 -8.10 9.02 6.61
N GLY A 106 -7.61 8.03 5.88
CA GLY A 106 -8.41 6.97 5.28
C GLY A 106 -8.95 6.00 6.29
N ASP A 107 -9.85 5.14 5.81
CA ASP A 107 -10.31 4.00 6.58
C ASP A 107 -9.17 3.00 6.82
N VAL A 108 -9.34 2.21 7.87
CA VAL A 108 -8.41 1.13 8.17
C VAL A 108 -8.69 -0.05 7.26
N GLU A 109 -7.73 -0.37 6.41
CA GLU A 109 -7.76 -1.52 5.51
C GLU A 109 -6.87 -2.64 6.03
N ARG A 110 -7.30 -3.89 5.80
CA ARG A 110 -6.54 -5.08 6.16
C ARG A 110 -6.02 -5.75 4.89
N THR A 111 -4.71 -5.92 4.81
CA THR A 111 -4.07 -6.77 3.80
C THR A 111 -3.72 -8.13 4.41
N ASP A 112 -3.09 -9.01 3.62
CA ASP A 112 -2.77 -10.37 4.05
C ASP A 112 -1.89 -10.42 5.32
N ASN A 113 -1.05 -9.40 5.55
CA ASN A 113 -0.05 -9.42 6.63
C ASN A 113 -0.08 -8.20 7.56
N GLU A 114 -0.82 -7.15 7.21
CA GLU A 114 -0.78 -5.87 7.93
C GLU A 114 -2.17 -5.20 7.94
N THR A 115 -2.37 -4.30 8.89
CA THR A 115 -3.57 -3.45 8.93
C THR A 115 -3.11 -1.99 8.85
N CYS A 116 -3.56 -1.26 7.84
CA CYS A 116 -3.04 0.07 7.52
C CYS A 116 -4.13 1.12 7.36
N TYR A 117 -3.78 2.39 7.56
CA TYR A 117 -4.56 3.53 7.06
C TYR A 117 -3.63 4.46 6.28
N ILE A 118 -4.19 5.32 5.42
CA ILE A 118 -3.44 6.27 4.61
C ILE A 118 -3.73 7.70 5.07
N VAL A 119 -2.69 8.54 5.09
CA VAL A 119 -2.84 10.00 5.22
C VAL A 119 -2.44 10.67 3.92
N ASP A 120 -3.36 11.41 3.32
CA ASP A 120 -3.14 12.06 2.02
C ASP A 120 -3.91 13.39 1.91
N ASP A 121 -3.54 14.22 0.94
CA ASP A 121 -4.15 15.51 0.63
C ASP A 121 -5.11 15.49 -0.56
N SER A 122 -5.23 14.34 -1.24
CA SER A 122 -5.93 14.24 -2.52
C SER A 122 -7.47 14.13 -2.41
N GLY A 123 -8.01 13.87 -1.22
CA GLY A 123 -9.45 13.67 -1.00
C GLY A 123 -10.04 12.48 -1.78
N LEU A 124 -9.20 11.66 -2.42
CA LEU A 124 -9.51 10.44 -3.16
C LEU A 124 -8.97 9.26 -2.35
N LEU A 125 -9.59 9.00 -1.20
CA LEU A 125 -9.35 7.81 -0.40
C LEU A 125 -10.49 6.82 -0.64
#